data_AF-A0A8D9F2J3-F1
#
_entry.id   AF-A0A8D9F2J3-F1
#
_cell.length_a   1.000
_cell.length_b   1.000
_cell.length_c   1.000
_cell.angle_alpha   90.00
_cell.angle_beta   90.00
_cell.angle_gamma   90.00
#
_symmetry.space_group_name_H-M   'P 1'
#
loop_
_entity.id
_entity.type
_entity.pdbx_description
1 polymer ?
#
loop_
_entity_poly.entity_id
_entity_poly.type
_entity_poly.pdbx_seq_one_letter_code
_entity_poly.pdbx_strand_id
1 'polypeptide(L)'
;MTRCFFPLPTPCPPLSRENYIFFDKAQCSAPVYISGLSLVSHVFSHHWFGSIVTAFKWDYAWLNEAFGRYYEYFGLHLVEPTWRMEDLFVVEQVQVAFNADLKESHAMTSVTT
;
A
#
# COMPACT_ATOMS: atom_id res chain seq x y z
N MET A 1 -16.96 3.13 -36.49
CA MET A 1 -15.58 2.96 -35.97
C MET A 1 -15.21 4.20 -35.17
N THR A 2 -15.63 4.24 -33.91
CA THR A 2 -15.28 5.35 -33.01
C THR A 2 -13.92 5.01 -32.42
N ARG A 3 -12.86 5.62 -32.93
CA ARG A 3 -11.55 5.55 -32.28
C ARG A 3 -11.71 6.14 -30.89
N CYS A 4 -11.41 5.36 -29.85
CA CYS A 4 -11.06 5.92 -28.55
C CYS A 4 -9.81 6.77 -28.76
N PHE A 5 -10.01 8.06 -29.01
CA PHE A 5 -8.97 9.06 -28.84
C PHE A 5 -8.59 9.01 -27.37
N PHE A 6 -7.47 8.35 -27.04
CA PHE A 6 -6.73 8.72 -25.84
C PHE A 6 -6.22 10.14 -26.12
N PRO A 7 -6.72 11.18 -25.43
CA PRO A 7 -6.16 12.50 -25.61
C PRO A 7 -4.72 12.51 -25.06
N LEU A 8 -3.92 13.41 -25.62
CA LEU A 8 -2.57 13.80 -25.20
C LEU A 8 -2.43 13.87 -23.66
N PRO A 9 -1.20 13.72 -23.11
CA PRO A 9 -0.98 13.48 -21.68
C PRO A 9 -1.65 14.56 -20.84
N THR A 10 -2.75 14.17 -20.20
CA THR A 10 -3.43 15.04 -19.23
C THR A 10 -2.53 15.15 -18.00
N PRO A 11 -2.45 16.33 -17.34
CA PRO A 11 -1.78 16.41 -16.04
C PRO A 11 -2.35 15.37 -15.09
N CYS A 12 -1.50 14.80 -14.24
CA CYS A 12 -1.89 13.72 -13.34
C CYS A 12 -3.23 14.02 -12.66
N PRO A 13 -4.22 13.13 -12.77
CA PRO A 13 -5.53 13.37 -12.19
C PRO A 13 -5.44 13.54 -10.65
N PRO A 14 -6.32 14.36 -10.05
CA PRO A 14 -6.33 14.63 -8.61
C PRO A 14 -6.64 13.34 -7.82
N LEU A 15 -5.92 13.10 -6.72
CA LEU A 15 -5.97 11.86 -5.92
C LEU A 15 -7.39 11.32 -5.73
N SER A 16 -7.71 10.29 -6.48
CA SER A 16 -8.95 9.53 -6.44
C SER A 16 -8.63 8.05 -6.51
N ARG A 17 -9.62 7.18 -6.22
CA ARG A 17 -9.38 5.73 -6.15
C ARG A 17 -8.85 5.17 -7.48
N GLU A 18 -9.35 5.70 -8.58
CA GLU A 18 -8.95 5.33 -9.94
C GLU A 18 -7.48 5.68 -10.26
N ASN A 19 -6.90 6.69 -9.61
CA ASN A 19 -5.52 7.12 -9.88
C ASN A 19 -4.47 6.23 -9.22
N TYR A 20 -4.87 5.32 -8.33
CA TYR A 20 -3.96 4.30 -7.82
C TYR A 20 -3.78 3.12 -8.79
N ILE A 21 -4.59 3.04 -9.84
CA ILE A 21 -4.51 2.00 -10.88
C ILE A 21 -3.99 2.60 -12.20
N PHE A 22 -4.48 3.78 -12.57
CA PHE A 22 -4.10 4.45 -13.80
C PHE A 22 -3.14 5.60 -13.50
N PHE A 23 -1.84 5.29 -13.42
CA PHE A 23 -0.78 6.27 -13.21
C PHE A 23 0.35 6.08 -14.23
N ASP A 24 0.96 7.19 -14.62
CA ASP A 24 2.08 7.20 -15.57
C ASP A 24 3.23 8.02 -14.98
N LYS A 25 4.44 7.48 -15.05
CA LYS A 25 5.67 8.13 -14.59
C LYS A 25 5.92 9.46 -15.31
N ALA A 26 5.50 9.59 -16.57
CA ALA A 26 5.66 10.81 -17.36
C ALA A 26 4.66 11.91 -17.00
N GLN A 27 3.52 11.55 -16.41
CA GLN A 27 2.40 12.47 -16.16
C GLN A 27 2.24 12.80 -14.67
N CYS A 28 2.64 11.90 -13.78
CA CYS A 28 2.45 12.01 -12.34
C CYS A 28 3.70 12.44 -11.59
N SER A 29 3.47 13.21 -10.51
CA SER A 29 4.52 13.55 -9.56
C SER A 29 5.02 12.28 -8.86
N ALA A 30 6.27 12.31 -8.41
CA ALA A 30 6.89 11.16 -7.76
C ALA A 30 6.06 10.59 -6.60
N PRO A 31 5.44 11.39 -5.69
CA PRO A 31 4.61 10.85 -4.63
C PRO A 31 3.39 10.07 -5.13
N VAL A 32 2.70 10.58 -6.16
CA VAL A 32 1.53 9.89 -6.73
C VAL A 32 1.94 8.59 -7.40
N TYR A 33 3.05 8.61 -8.13
CA TYR A 33 3.61 7.43 -8.79
C TYR A 33 4.01 6.35 -7.77
N ILE A 34 4.70 6.74 -6.69
CA ILE A 34 5.09 5.83 -5.61
C ILE A 34 3.84 5.27 -4.92
N SER A 35 2.85 6.10 -4.57
CA SER A 35 1.61 5.63 -3.93
C SER A 35 0.83 4.62 -4.79
N GLY A 36 0.81 4.80 -6.11
CA GLY A 36 0.21 3.83 -7.03
C GLY A 36 0.94 2.49 -7.01
N LEU A 37 2.27 2.51 -7.12
CA LEU A 37 3.09 1.30 -7.04
C LEU A 37 2.97 0.61 -5.68
N SER A 38 2.98 1.39 -4.59
CA SER A 38 2.76 0.93 -3.22
C SER A 38 1.46 0.15 -3.11
N LEU A 39 0.35 0.70 -3.61
CA LEU A 39 -0.94 0.01 -3.62
C LEU A 39 -0.87 -1.30 -4.41
N VAL A 40 -0.25 -1.29 -5.60
CA VAL A 40 -0.08 -2.50 -6.41
C VAL A 40 0.68 -3.57 -5.64
N SER A 41 1.77 -3.22 -4.94
CA SER A 41 2.54 -4.16 -4.12
C SER A 41 1.72 -4.70 -2.93
N HIS A 42 0.99 -3.82 -2.24
CA HIS A 42 0.10 -4.18 -1.14
C HIS A 42 -0.96 -5.20 -1.59
N VAL A 43 -1.71 -4.91 -2.65
CA VAL A 43 -2.77 -5.83 -3.14
C VAL A 43 -2.18 -7.10 -3.75
N PHE A 44 -0.99 -7.05 -4.33
CA PHE A 44 -0.30 -8.23 -4.84
C PHE A 44 0.11 -9.17 -3.71
N SER A 45 0.59 -8.63 -2.59
CA SER A 45 0.94 -9.43 -1.42
C SER A 45 -0.24 -10.19 -0.82
N HIS A 46 -1.47 -9.66 -0.95
CA HIS A 46 -2.68 -10.35 -0.52
C HIS A 46 -2.98 -11.63 -1.30
N HIS A 47 -2.35 -11.84 -2.47
CA HIS A 47 -2.41 -13.12 -3.16
C HIS A 47 -1.80 -14.25 -2.31
N TRP A 48 -0.77 -13.96 -1.51
CA TRP A 48 -0.26 -14.90 -0.51
C TRP A 48 -0.97 -14.75 0.84
N PHE A 49 -0.99 -13.54 1.40
CA PHE A 49 -1.51 -13.26 2.76
C PHE A 49 -2.90 -12.64 2.71
N GLY A 50 -3.93 -13.47 2.81
CA GLY A 50 -5.33 -13.10 2.68
C GLY A 50 -6.06 -14.02 1.71
N SER A 51 -5.38 -14.46 0.64
CA SER A 51 -5.93 -15.43 -0.32
C SER A 51 -5.47 -16.87 -0.08
N ILE A 52 -4.16 -17.16 -0.10
CA ILE A 52 -3.62 -18.52 0.13
C ILE A 52 -3.58 -18.84 1.63
N VAL A 53 -3.00 -17.94 2.42
CA VAL A 53 -2.99 -18.00 3.88
C VAL A 53 -4.00 -16.98 4.38
N THR A 54 -5.17 -17.44 4.81
CA THR A 54 -6.26 -16.57 5.28
C THR A 54 -6.41 -16.67 6.80
N ALA A 55 -6.52 -15.53 7.47
CA ALA A 55 -6.88 -15.47 8.87
C ALA A 55 -8.16 -16.29 9.17
N PHE A 56 -8.09 -17.17 10.17
CA PHE A 56 -9.22 -18.04 10.53
C PHE A 56 -10.41 -17.27 11.13
N LYS A 57 -10.13 -16.16 11.82
CA LYS A 57 -11.09 -15.26 12.44
C LYS A 57 -10.63 -13.82 12.30
N TRP A 58 -11.57 -12.88 12.44
CA TRP A 58 -11.29 -11.45 12.42
C TRP A 58 -10.39 -10.98 13.56
N ASP A 59 -10.30 -11.73 14.67
CA ASP A 59 -9.32 -11.48 15.74
C ASP A 59 -7.87 -11.51 15.21
N TYR A 60 -7.63 -12.17 14.08
CA TYR A 60 -6.33 -12.27 13.41
C TYR A 60 -6.28 -11.49 12.09
N ALA A 61 -7.18 -10.51 11.89
CA ALA A 61 -7.21 -9.70 10.66
C ALA A 61 -5.88 -8.98 10.40
N TRP A 62 -5.16 -8.63 11.47
CA TRP A 62 -3.81 -8.06 11.38
C TRP A 62 -2.86 -8.92 10.55
N LEU A 63 -3.03 -10.24 10.53
CA LEU A 63 -2.19 -11.14 9.75
C LEU A 63 -2.23 -10.78 8.26
N ASN A 64 -3.40 -10.51 7.70
CA ASN A 64 -3.52 -10.18 6.29
C ASN A 64 -3.02 -8.75 6.02
N GLU A 65 -3.53 -7.78 6.77
CA GLU A 65 -3.29 -6.35 6.52
C GLU A 65 -1.87 -5.90 6.88
N ALA A 66 -1.25 -6.47 7.92
CA ALA A 66 0.12 -6.12 8.31
C ALA A 66 1.14 -6.63 7.29
N PHE A 67 0.97 -7.84 6.75
CA PHE A 67 1.82 -8.30 5.64
C PHE A 67 1.58 -7.46 4.39
N GLY A 68 0.32 -7.12 4.08
CA GLY A 68 -0.03 -6.12 3.08
C GLY A 68 0.79 -4.85 3.19
N ARG A 69 0.75 -4.25 4.38
CA ARG A 69 1.46 -3.00 4.69
C ARG A 69 2.98 -3.15 4.65
N TYR A 70 3.53 -4.27 5.08
CA TYR A 70 4.98 -4.49 5.05
C TYR A 70 5.51 -4.65 3.62
N TYR A 71 4.84 -5.46 2.80
CA TYR A 71 5.22 -5.71 1.41
C TYR A 71 5.00 -4.49 0.50
N GLU A 72 4.14 -3.54 0.88
CA GLU A 72 4.06 -2.22 0.25
C GLU A 72 5.45 -1.57 0.16
N TYR A 73 6.20 -1.51 1.26
CA TYR A 73 7.51 -0.84 1.31
C TYR A 73 8.64 -1.78 0.90
N PHE A 74 8.63 -3.02 1.41
CA PHE A 74 9.66 -4.00 1.10
C PHE A 74 9.66 -4.37 -0.38
N GLY A 75 8.49 -4.60 -0.97
CA GLY A 75 8.36 -4.93 -2.39
C GLY A 75 8.84 -3.80 -3.29
N LEU A 76 8.51 -2.55 -2.96
CA LEU A 76 9.02 -1.39 -3.71
C LEU A 76 10.52 -1.20 -3.55
N HIS A 77 11.08 -1.44 -2.37
CA HIS A 77 12.53 -1.40 -2.16
C HIS A 77 13.26 -2.43 -3.03
N LEU A 78 12.70 -3.64 -3.19
CA LEU A 78 13.27 -4.67 -4.07
C LEU A 78 13.25 -4.25 -5.55
N VAL A 79 12.19 -3.57 -5.99
CA VAL A 79 12.05 -3.12 -7.38
C VAL A 79 12.93 -1.90 -7.66
N GLU A 80 12.99 -0.95 -6.73
CA GLU A 80 13.76 0.28 -6.85
C GLU A 80 14.53 0.59 -5.55
N PRO A 81 15.73 -0.01 -5.38
CA PRO A 81 16.51 0.13 -4.16
C PRO A 81 16.95 1.56 -3.87
N THR A 82 17.09 2.41 -4.90
CA THR A 82 17.57 3.79 -4.74
C THR A 82 16.59 4.68 -3.97
N TRP A 83 15.31 4.31 -3.91
CA TRP A 83 14.29 5.05 -3.18
C TRP A 83 14.33 4.83 -1.66
N ARG A 84 15.07 3.83 -1.18
CA ARG A 84 15.23 3.53 0.25
C ARG A 84 13.89 3.40 0.98
N MET A 85 12.93 2.71 0.36
CA MET A 85 11.57 2.56 0.90
C MET A 85 11.54 1.85 2.26
N GLU A 86 12.51 0.98 2.56
CA GLU A 86 12.67 0.37 3.88
C GLU A 86 12.93 1.39 5.00
N ASP A 87 13.69 2.45 4.72
CA ASP A 87 13.92 3.54 5.68
C ASP A 87 12.64 4.36 5.87
N LEU A 88 11.90 4.57 4.78
CA LEU A 88 10.64 5.29 4.81
C LEU A 88 9.56 4.55 5.63
N PHE A 89 9.57 3.21 5.63
CA PHE A 89 8.69 2.40 6.46
C PHE A 89 8.82 2.73 7.95
N VAL A 90 10.05 2.97 8.43
CA VAL A 90 10.29 3.34 9.83
C VAL A 90 9.63 4.67 10.18
N VAL A 91 9.72 5.65 9.29
CA VAL A 91 9.18 7.00 9.50
C VAL A 91 7.65 7.01 9.34
N GLU A 92 7.13 6.43 8.27
CA GLU A 92 5.71 6.54 7.91
C GLU A 92 4.82 5.52 8.63
N GLN A 93 5.33 4.34 8.98
CA GLN A 93 4.52 3.28 9.58
C GLN A 93 4.89 3.07 11.05
N VAL A 94 6.16 2.83 11.37
CA VAL A 94 6.56 2.45 12.75
C VAL A 94 6.37 3.60 13.74
N GLN A 95 6.86 4.79 13.42
CA GLN A 95 6.70 5.97 14.29
C GLN A 95 5.23 6.37 14.47
N VAL A 96 4.44 6.30 13.40
CA VAL A 96 2.99 6.58 13.43
C VAL A 96 2.26 5.55 14.29
N ALA A 97 2.61 4.26 14.15
CA ALA A 97 2.04 3.18 14.95
C ALA A 97 2.35 3.37 16.44
N PHE A 98 3.59 3.72 16.82
CA PHE A 98 3.92 3.99 18.23
C PHE A 98 3.13 5.17 18.80
N ASN A 99 2.95 6.24 18.03
CA ASN A 99 2.15 7.39 18.49
C ASN A 99 0.66 7.02 18.66
N ALA A 100 0.13 6.15 17.81
CA ALA A 100 -1.24 5.63 17.96
C ALA A 100 -1.36 4.69 19.16
N ASP A 101 -0.36 3.83 19.39
CA ASP A 101 -0.35 2.83 20.47
C ASP A 101 -0.21 3.45 21.87
N LEU A 102 0.31 4.68 21.97
CA LEU A 102 0.38 5.43 23.25
C LEU A 102 -0.97 5.95 23.76
N LYS A 103 -2.03 5.95 22.92
CA LYS A 103 -3.34 6.52 23.26
C LYS A 103 -4.30 5.41 23.70
N GLU A 104 -5.55 5.44 23.23
CA GLU A 104 -6.47 4.31 23.41
C GLU A 104 -6.11 3.21 22.42
N SER A 105 -5.24 2.31 22.84
CA SER A 105 -4.80 1.16 22.05
C SER A 105 -5.36 -0.16 22.56
N HIS A 106 -5.15 -1.21 21.79
CA HIS A 106 -5.55 -2.57 22.12
C HIS A 106 -4.51 -3.57 21.61
N ALA A 107 -4.50 -4.77 22.18
CA ALA A 107 -3.69 -5.85 21.65
C ALA A 107 -4.09 -6.18 20.21
N MET A 108 -3.13 -6.54 19.36
CA MET A 108 -3.39 -6.85 17.94
C MET A 108 -4.35 -8.03 17.74
N THR A 109 -4.39 -8.96 18.70
CA THR A 109 -5.35 -10.08 18.72
C THR A 109 -6.38 -9.85 19.82
N SER A 110 -7.66 -9.81 19.46
CA SER A 110 -8.75 -9.83 20.43
C SER A 110 -8.93 -11.25 20.97
N VAL A 111 -8.34 -11.52 22.13
CA VAL A 111 -8.60 -12.76 22.85
C VAL A 111 -9.99 -12.68 23.47
N THR A 112 -10.99 -13.24 22.81
CA THR A 112 -12.28 -13.55 23.44
C THR A 112 -12.11 -14.85 24.22
N THR A 113 -11.98 -14.73 25.54
CA THR A 113 -12.06 -15.87 26.48
C THR A 113 -13.47 -16.46 26.52
#